data_AF-A0A9E2ZBZ0-F1
#
_entry.id   AF-A0A9E2ZBZ0-F1
#
_cell.length_a   1.000
_cell.length_b   1.000
_cell.length_c   1.000
_cell.angle_alpha   90.00
_cell.angle_beta   90.00
_cell.angle_gamma   90.00
#
_symmetry.space_group_name_H-M   'P 1'
#
loop_
_entity.id
_entity.type
_entity.pdbx_description
1 polymer ?
#
loop_
_entity_poly.entity_id
_entity_poly.type
_entity_poly.pdbx_seq_one_letter_code
_entity_poly.pdbx_strand_id
1 'polypeptide(L)' 'RVALGGVERFSEPLGDHLHLYTRRSLAGLLHEFGFAEVSVRAVGGPPLLRRTLLARGVR' A
#
# COMPACT_ATOMS: atom_id res chain seq x y z
N ARG A 1 21.90 20.78 8.02
CA ARG A 1 22.37 19.61 7.24
C ARG A 1 21.38 18.48 7.50
N VAL A 2 20.24 18.52 6.80
CA VAL A 2 19.11 17.62 7.05
C VAL A 2 19.47 16.22 6.58
N ALA A 3 19.18 15.24 7.42
CA ALA A 3 19.66 13.87 7.35
C ALA A 3 19.23 13.17 6.05
N LEU A 4 20.21 12.89 5.19
CA LEU A 4 20.05 12.05 3.99
C LEU A 4 19.67 10.59 4.33
N GLY A 5 19.90 10.11 5.56
CA GLY A 5 19.56 8.74 5.97
C GLY A 5 18.11 8.52 6.43
N GLY A 6 17.28 9.57 6.48
CA GLY A 6 15.87 9.44 6.85
C GLY A 6 15.00 8.98 5.69
N VAL A 7 15.22 9.54 4.49
CA VAL A 7 14.33 9.36 3.34
C VAL A 7 14.45 7.95 2.73
N GLU A 8 15.63 7.34 2.77
CA GLU A 8 15.84 5.98 2.20
C GLU A 8 15.07 4.89 2.96
N ARG A 9 14.85 5.06 4.28
CA ARG A 9 14.09 4.10 5.11
C ARG A 9 12.57 4.27 5.01
N PHE A 10 12.08 5.35 4.38
CA PHE A 10 10.65 5.58 4.12
C PHE A 10 10.23 5.28 2.68
N SER A 11 11.21 5.03 1.81
CA SER A 11 11.02 4.84 0.37
C SER A 11 11.36 3.43 -0.09
N GLU A 12 11.46 2.46 0.82
CA GLU A 12 11.64 1.06 0.44
C GLU A 12 10.32 0.59 -0.21
N PRO A 13 10.24 0.45 -1.54
CA PRO A 13 8.94 0.30 -2.22
C PRO A 13 8.23 -1.01 -1.86
N LEU A 14 8.98 -1.95 -1.29
CA LEU A 14 8.55 -3.26 -0.80
C LEU A 14 8.45 -3.33 0.73
N GLY A 15 8.75 -2.23 1.44
CA GLY A 15 8.66 -2.15 2.90
C GLY A 15 7.23 -1.95 3.40
N ASP A 16 7.04 -2.01 4.72
CA ASP A 16 5.75 -1.85 5.44
C ASP A 16 5.17 -0.41 5.39
N HIS A 17 5.48 0.35 4.33
CA HIS A 17 4.90 1.66 4.03
C HIS A 17 3.46 1.58 3.51
N LEU A 18 2.84 0.39 3.61
CA LEU A 18 1.42 0.14 3.38
C LEU A 18 0.50 1.10 4.16
N HIS A 19 0.96 1.67 5.27
CA HIS A 19 0.24 2.70 6.02
C HIS A 19 0.01 4.02 5.26
N LEU A 20 0.77 4.27 4.19
CA LEU A 20 0.55 5.42 3.29
C LEU A 20 -0.62 5.19 2.31
N TYR A 21 -1.06 3.94 2.15
CA TYR A 21 -2.11 3.59 1.21
C TYR A 21 -3.46 3.43 1.92
N THR A 22 -4.46 4.07 1.32
CA THR A 22 -5.86 3.71 1.56
C THR A 22 -6.26 2.61 0.58
N ARG A 23 -7.38 1.94 0.83
CA ARG A 23 -7.98 1.00 -0.13
C ARG A 23 -8.12 1.61 -1.53
N ARG A 24 -8.50 2.89 -1.60
CA ARG A 24 -8.73 3.61 -2.86
C ARG A 24 -7.41 3.90 -3.57
N SER A 25 -6.40 4.43 -2.86
CA SER A 25 -5.12 4.78 -3.49
C SER A 25 -4.35 3.54 -3.94
N LEU A 26 -4.41 2.43 -3.18
CA LEU A 26 -3.80 1.17 -3.61
C LEU A 26 -4.47 0.60 -4.87
N ALA A 27 -5.80 0.65 -4.96
CA ALA A 27 -6.52 0.18 -6.14
C ALA A 27 -6.21 1.03 -7.40
N GLY A 28 -6.12 2.36 -7.25
CA GLY A 28 -5.73 3.26 -8.34
C GLY A 28 -4.33 2.97 -8.86
N LEU A 29 -3.34 2.85 -7.97
CA LEU A 29 -1.96 2.50 -8.32
C LEU A 29 -1.90 1.19 -9.11
N LEU A 30 -2.60 0.14 -8.66
CA LEU A 30 -2.61 -1.15 -9.34
C LEU A 30 -3.24 -1.07 -10.74
N HIS A 31 -4.29 -0.27 -10.92
CA HIS A 31 -4.85 -0.01 -12.24
C HIS A 31 -3.88 0.74 -13.15
N GLU A 32 -3.18 1.75 -12.64
CA GLU A 32 -2.14 2.48 -13.39
C GLU A 32 -0.99 1.55 -13.84
N PHE A 33 -0.67 0.53 -13.05
CA PHE A 33 0.31 -0.51 -13.39
C PHE A 33 -0.22 -1.58 -14.36
N GLY A 34 -1.49 -1.47 -14.78
CA GLY A 34 -2.12 -2.35 -15.78
C GLY A 34 -2.71 -3.64 -15.19
N PHE A 35 -2.91 -3.72 -13.88
CA PHE A 35 -3.68 -4.84 -13.31
C PHE A 35 -5.18 -4.64 -13.53
N ALA A 36 -5.85 -5.69 -13.98
CA ALA A 36 -7.30 -5.78 -14.12
C ALA A 36 -7.93 -6.51 -12.92
N GLU A 37 -9.26 -6.38 -12.79
CA GLU A 37 -10.06 -7.03 -11.73
C GLU A 37 -9.50 -6.81 -10.31
N VAL A 38 -8.99 -5.59 -10.05
CA VAL A 38 -8.34 -5.26 -8.79
C VAL A 38 -9.36 -5.27 -7.65
N SER A 39 -9.10 -6.11 -6.65
CA SER A 39 -9.84 -6.13 -5.40
C SER A 39 -8.91 -5.91 -4.23
N VAL A 40 -9.26 -4.96 -3.35
CA VAL A 40 -8.48 -4.62 -2.16
C VAL A 40 -9.35 -4.80 -0.91
N ARG A 41 -8.83 -5.50 0.11
CA ARG A 41 -9.51 -5.74 1.38
C ARG A 41 -8.59 -5.40 2.55
N ALA A 42 -9.12 -4.75 3.57
CA ALA A 42 -8.40 -4.51 4.81
C ALA A 42 -8.50 -5.75 5.73
N VAL A 43 -7.39 -6.20 6.30
CA VAL A 43 -7.30 -7.35 7.21
C VAL A 43 -6.44 -7.02 8.44
N GLY A 44 -6.44 -7.90 9.44
CA GLY A 44 -5.57 -7.79 10.62
C GLY A 44 -6.02 -6.72 11.61
N GLY A 45 -7.12 -6.98 12.34
CA GLY A 45 -7.58 -6.16 13.46
C GLY A 45 -9.09 -5.91 13.48
N PRO A 46 -9.60 -5.29 14.57
CA PRO A 46 -10.98 -4.82 14.67
C PRO A 46 -11.33 -3.84 13.54
N PRO A 47 -12.62 -3.65 13.20
CA PRO A 47 -13.05 -2.55 12.33
C PRO A 47 -12.39 -1.23 12.76
N LEU A 48 -11.90 -0.45 11.79
CA LEU A 48 -11.13 0.80 11.97
C LEU A 48 -9.68 0.66 12.50
N LEU A 49 -9.28 -0.50 13.02
CA LEU A 49 -7.91 -0.77 13.52
C LEU A 49 -7.13 -1.73 12.61
N ARG A 50 -7.62 -2.02 11.41
CA ARG A 50 -6.97 -2.89 10.44
C ARG A 50 -5.73 -2.20 9.88
N ARG A 51 -4.58 -2.86 9.99
CA ARG A 51 -3.27 -2.30 9.60
C ARG A 51 -2.75 -2.83 8.27
N THR A 52 -3.41 -3.82 7.68
CA THR A 52 -2.95 -4.50 6.47
C THR A 52 -3.98 -4.38 5.36
N LEU A 53 -3.52 -4.08 4.14
CA LEU A 53 -4.32 -4.19 2.92
C LEU A 53 -3.84 -5.39 2.11
N LEU A 54 -4.76 -6.29 1.75
CA LEU A 54 -4.53 -7.34 0.79
C LEU A 54 -5.11 -6.91 -0.55
N ALA A 55 -4.30 -7.01 -1.60
CA ALA A 55 -4.73 -6.77 -2.97
C ALA A 55 -4.64 -8.05 -3.80
N ARG A 56 -5.63 -8.25 -4.68
CA ARG A 56 -5.63 -9.25 -5.75
C ARG A 56 -5.90 -8.52 -7.05
N GLY A 57 -5.12 -8.81 -8.09
CA GLY A 57 -5.35 -8.38 -9.46
C GLY A 57 -4.84 -9.43 -10.44
N VAL A 58 -5.29 -9.35 -11.68
CA VAL A 58 -4.80 -10.18 -12.79
C VAL A 58 -4.06 -9.29 -13.80
N ARG A 59 -3.05 -9.83 -14.48
CA ARG A 59 -2.28 -9.12 -15.51
C ARG A 59 -1.93 -10.07 -16.64
#